data_AF-A0A2D6J0X7-F1
#
_entry.id   AF-A0A2D6J0X7-F1
#
_cell.length_a   1.000
_cell.length_b   1.000
_cell.length_c   1.000
_cell.angle_alpha   90.00
_cell.angle_beta   90.00
_cell.angle_gamma   90.00
#
_symmetry.space_group_name_H-M   'P 1'
#
loop_
_entity.id
_entity.type
_entity.pdbx_description
1 polymer ?
#
loop_
_entity_poly.entity_id
_entity_poly.type
_entity_poly.pdbx_seq_one_letter_code
_entity_poly.pdbx_strand_id
1 'polypeptide(L)'
;MSLGIMRFLYLEKERGVKLSLKTRMVGLTFKNPLIAGCAGITEWAKVTEKWLKAGAGGVLAKTVTSDPKLRSYIRPTFYPLSRHGLKGAMTEGELLSTIPPDVWAKEEAPRFKEICQKYNARWIQSIVGRGADLDDWGELAQLVEAAGVEAIELDLGCPLAPGESDNYDEIELGEDPGITARLTAAVKKAVNIPVGIKLSPTIRRLDRIAVIAQRDGGADFCTAVNAPGGFSIDVENEVIRGANTLVGYIPGPSLKWWGIAKVAQIKQACDLEVSGCGGIFKTEDALEYILLGCPTVQMVSSLYFKGARVFPEILNGIEAFMERKGYNSINDFKGKLLPQLKLYKDVPHEEAMLDLKSVSTPVLPEFDVGKCNFCMQCVITCIHDAISADKDKDEIGVDDVECVGCGFCAGICPTGAISIVHAKTGKTIWAGEGPVDTGWIEW
;
A
#
# COMPACT_ATOMS: atom_id res chain seq x y z
N MET A 1 31.66 -24.86 8.03
CA MET A 1 30.66 -24.14 8.86
C MET A 1 29.25 -24.13 8.24
N SER A 2 28.89 -25.08 7.35
CA SER A 2 27.61 -25.06 6.60
C SER A 2 26.71 -26.30 6.79
N LEU A 3 27.09 -27.27 7.63
CA LEU A 3 26.28 -28.46 7.91
C LEU A 3 25.44 -28.35 9.20
N GLY A 4 25.76 -27.41 10.09
CA GLY A 4 25.04 -27.21 11.35
C GLY A 4 23.69 -26.50 11.21
N ILE A 5 23.61 -25.51 10.31
CA ILE A 5 22.40 -24.69 10.09
C ILE A 5 21.31 -25.51 9.39
N MET A 6 21.70 -26.37 8.44
CA MET A 6 20.76 -27.23 7.71
C MET A 6 20.14 -28.30 8.60
N ARG A 7 20.85 -28.75 9.65
CA ARG A 7 20.33 -29.72 10.63
C ARG A 7 19.37 -29.08 11.64
N PHE A 8 19.53 -27.79 11.94
CA PHE A 8 18.59 -27.05 12.80
C PHE A 8 17.26 -26.79 12.09
N LEU A 9 17.29 -26.45 10.79
CA LEU A 9 16.09 -26.24 9.97
C LEU A 9 15.31 -27.53 9.70
N TYR A 10 15.98 -28.70 9.67
CA TYR A 10 15.30 -29.98 9.47
C TYR A 10 14.67 -30.52 10.76
N LEU A 11 15.27 -30.22 11.93
CA LEU A 11 14.76 -30.68 13.23
C LEU A 11 13.54 -29.87 13.74
N GLU A 12 13.32 -28.64 13.27
CA GLU A 12 12.07 -27.91 13.60
C GLU A 12 10.86 -28.39 12.82
N LYS A 13 11.05 -29.10 11.70
CA LYS A 13 9.95 -29.71 10.94
C LYS A 13 9.25 -30.85 11.72
N GLU A 14 9.89 -31.37 12.76
CA GLU A 14 9.31 -32.34 13.70
C GLU A 14 8.44 -31.72 14.80
N ARG A 15 8.31 -30.38 14.89
CA ARG A 15 7.47 -29.74 15.91
C ARG A 15 5.98 -29.70 15.60
N GLY A 16 5.51 -30.15 14.43
CA GLY A 16 4.08 -30.29 14.15
C GLY A 16 3.25 -29.00 14.23
N VAL A 17 3.86 -27.82 14.40
CA VAL A 17 3.15 -26.54 14.43
C VAL A 17 2.89 -26.10 13.01
N LYS A 18 1.67 -26.32 12.54
CA LYS A 18 1.21 -25.86 11.23
C LYS A 18 1.06 -24.33 11.28
N LEU A 19 1.93 -23.61 10.57
CA LEU A 19 1.81 -22.16 10.41
C LEU A 19 0.42 -21.79 9.87
N SER A 20 -0.18 -20.75 10.43
CA SER A 20 -1.51 -20.29 10.04
C SER A 20 -1.43 -18.93 9.36
N LEU A 21 -1.58 -18.94 8.04
CA LEU A 21 -1.79 -17.73 7.23
C LEU A 21 -3.24 -17.20 7.34
N LYS A 22 -4.12 -17.90 8.05
CA LYS A 22 -5.53 -17.55 8.18
C LYS A 22 -5.68 -16.16 8.81
N THR A 23 -6.55 -15.35 8.22
CA THR A 23 -6.87 -14.00 8.68
C THR A 23 -8.37 -13.76 8.62
N ARG A 24 -8.85 -12.74 9.30
CA ARG A 24 -10.26 -12.36 9.34
C ARG A 24 -10.39 -10.87 9.03
N MET A 25 -11.34 -10.53 8.17
CA MET A 25 -11.75 -9.16 7.91
C MET A 25 -13.29 -9.09 7.87
N VAL A 26 -13.91 -8.17 8.61
CA VAL A 26 -15.37 -7.90 8.63
C VAL A 26 -16.23 -9.14 8.72
N GLY A 27 -15.86 -10.07 9.61
CA GLY A 27 -16.56 -11.34 9.77
C GLY A 27 -16.12 -12.45 8.81
N LEU A 28 -15.56 -12.09 7.65
CA LEU A 28 -15.09 -13.03 6.63
C LEU A 28 -13.75 -13.64 7.01
N THR A 29 -13.66 -14.95 6.86
CA THR A 29 -12.44 -15.71 7.12
C THR A 29 -11.73 -16.03 5.81
N PHE A 30 -10.48 -15.59 5.68
CA PHE A 30 -9.63 -15.85 4.52
C PHE A 30 -8.60 -16.91 4.85
N LYS A 31 -8.35 -17.83 3.92
CA LYS A 31 -7.32 -18.88 4.08
C LYS A 31 -5.88 -18.32 4.15
N ASN A 32 -5.67 -17.13 3.58
CA ASN A 32 -4.44 -16.35 3.62
C ASN A 32 -4.77 -14.87 3.31
N PRO A 33 -3.85 -13.89 3.49
CA PRO A 33 -4.20 -12.47 3.39
C PRO A 33 -4.24 -11.93 1.96
N LEU A 34 -3.87 -12.72 0.95
CA LEU A 34 -3.69 -12.20 -0.41
C LEU A 34 -5.02 -12.23 -1.19
N ILE A 35 -5.42 -11.08 -1.72
CA ILE A 35 -6.63 -10.91 -2.53
C ILE A 35 -6.22 -10.55 -3.96
N ALA A 36 -6.83 -11.19 -4.97
CA ALA A 36 -6.81 -10.66 -6.33
C ALA A 36 -7.66 -9.39 -6.39
N GLY A 37 -7.02 -8.22 -6.53
CA GLY A 37 -7.68 -6.92 -6.42
C GLY A 37 -8.48 -6.53 -7.66
N CYS A 38 -9.41 -5.59 -7.47
CA CYS A 38 -10.32 -5.11 -8.51
C CYS A 38 -9.57 -4.43 -9.68
N ALA A 39 -9.61 -5.06 -10.85
CA ALA A 39 -9.18 -4.53 -12.16
C ALA A 39 -9.70 -5.46 -13.28
N GLY A 40 -9.38 -5.22 -14.55
CA GLY A 40 -9.85 -6.05 -15.68
C GLY A 40 -9.45 -7.53 -15.55
N ILE A 41 -8.36 -7.82 -14.82
CA ILE A 41 -7.96 -9.17 -14.42
C ILE A 41 -8.97 -9.91 -13.53
N THR A 42 -9.95 -9.21 -12.97
CA THR A 42 -11.02 -9.74 -12.12
C THR A 42 -12.42 -9.39 -12.66
N GLU A 43 -12.54 -9.07 -13.95
CA GLU A 43 -13.85 -8.81 -14.59
C GLU A 43 -14.62 -10.11 -14.86
N TRP A 44 -13.93 -11.12 -15.40
CA TRP A 44 -14.53 -12.38 -15.79
C TRP A 44 -14.13 -13.48 -14.81
N ALA A 45 -15.09 -14.31 -14.38
CA ALA A 45 -14.83 -15.42 -13.45
C ALA A 45 -13.79 -16.39 -14.03
N LYS A 46 -13.86 -16.65 -15.34
CA LYS A 46 -12.88 -17.48 -16.07
C LYS A 46 -11.44 -16.97 -15.95
N VAL A 47 -11.24 -15.65 -16.02
CA VAL A 47 -9.91 -15.05 -15.88
C VAL A 47 -9.47 -15.09 -14.42
N THR A 48 -10.40 -14.86 -13.49
CA THR A 48 -10.16 -14.86 -12.05
C THR A 48 -9.74 -16.22 -11.51
N GLU A 49 -10.26 -17.32 -12.08
CA GLU A 49 -10.03 -18.68 -11.59
C GLU A 49 -8.54 -19.00 -11.44
N LYS A 50 -7.70 -18.52 -12.35
CA LYS A 50 -6.25 -18.77 -12.32
C LYS A 50 -5.55 -18.14 -11.10
N TRP A 51 -6.09 -17.04 -10.57
CA TRP A 51 -5.59 -16.39 -9.35
C TRP A 51 -5.95 -17.21 -8.11
N LEU A 52 -7.20 -17.67 -8.03
CA LEU A 52 -7.70 -18.50 -6.94
C LEU A 52 -6.98 -19.86 -6.90
N LYS A 53 -6.77 -20.46 -8.08
CA LYS A 53 -5.99 -21.69 -8.26
C LYS A 53 -4.54 -21.53 -7.82
N ALA A 54 -3.94 -20.36 -8.04
CA ALA A 54 -2.58 -20.06 -7.60
C ALA A 54 -2.47 -19.76 -6.10
N GLY A 55 -3.59 -19.70 -5.37
CA GLY A 55 -3.58 -19.62 -3.92
C GLY A 55 -4.13 -18.32 -3.35
N ALA A 56 -4.69 -17.40 -4.15
CA ALA A 56 -5.36 -16.21 -3.62
C ALA A 56 -6.41 -16.60 -2.56
N GLY A 57 -6.38 -15.91 -1.41
CA GLY A 57 -7.30 -16.08 -0.30
C GLY A 57 -8.70 -15.49 -0.56
N GLY A 58 -8.80 -14.57 -1.51
CA GLY A 58 -10.05 -13.97 -1.97
C GLY A 58 -9.91 -13.26 -3.30
N VAL A 59 -11.03 -12.76 -3.81
CA VAL A 59 -11.10 -11.85 -4.95
C VAL A 59 -11.96 -10.64 -4.56
N LEU A 60 -11.48 -9.46 -4.96
CA LEU A 60 -12.30 -8.28 -5.12
C LEU A 60 -12.60 -8.14 -6.61
N ALA A 61 -13.81 -8.47 -7.03
CA ALA A 61 -14.18 -8.52 -8.44
C ALA A 61 -14.35 -7.12 -9.05
N LYS A 62 -14.21 -7.01 -10.38
CA LYS A 62 -14.24 -5.72 -11.10
C LYS A 62 -15.50 -4.94 -10.79
N THR A 63 -15.36 -3.64 -10.59
CA THR A 63 -16.45 -2.72 -10.25
C THR A 63 -17.60 -2.81 -11.24
N VAL A 64 -18.77 -3.22 -10.77
CA VAL A 64 -20.03 -3.20 -11.54
C VAL A 64 -20.65 -1.82 -11.40
N THR A 65 -21.21 -1.28 -12.49
CA THR A 65 -21.86 0.03 -12.46
C THR A 65 -23.23 0.03 -13.10
N SER A 66 -24.17 0.74 -12.45
CA SER A 66 -25.49 1.05 -12.98
C SER A 66 -25.44 2.12 -14.08
N ASP A 67 -24.38 2.93 -14.15
CA ASP A 67 -24.26 3.98 -15.15
C ASP A 67 -23.83 3.42 -16.53
N PRO A 68 -24.68 3.47 -17.57
CA PRO A 68 -24.28 3.10 -18.93
C PRO A 68 -23.09 3.88 -19.48
N LYS A 69 -22.88 5.13 -19.07
CA LYS A 69 -21.81 5.99 -19.58
C LYS A 69 -20.42 5.51 -19.14
N LEU A 70 -20.35 4.92 -17.95
CA LEU A 70 -19.11 4.41 -17.35
C LEU A 70 -18.73 2.99 -17.84
N ARG A 71 -19.58 2.36 -18.65
CA ARG A 71 -19.34 1.02 -19.25
C ARG A 71 -18.58 1.09 -20.58
N SER A 72 -17.69 2.07 -20.71
CA SER A 72 -16.85 2.25 -21.89
C SER A 72 -15.46 2.73 -21.49
N TYR A 73 -14.45 2.39 -22.27
CA TYR A 73 -13.07 2.82 -22.03
C TYR A 73 -12.27 2.89 -23.32
N ILE A 74 -11.21 3.68 -23.30
CA ILE A 74 -10.32 3.89 -24.45
C ILE A 74 -9.46 2.65 -24.74
N ARG A 75 -9.14 2.43 -26.02
CA ARG A 75 -8.26 1.35 -26.48
C ARG A 75 -7.16 1.90 -27.40
N PRO A 76 -5.90 1.41 -27.30
CA PRO A 76 -5.41 0.44 -26.31
C PRO A 76 -5.42 1.02 -24.89
N THR A 77 -5.84 0.20 -23.93
CA THR A 77 -6.14 0.64 -22.56
C THR A 77 -4.91 0.74 -21.67
N PHE A 78 -3.92 -0.13 -21.89
CA PHE A 78 -2.73 -0.24 -21.05
C PHE A 78 -1.47 0.07 -21.86
N TYR A 79 -0.55 0.82 -21.25
CA TYR A 79 0.78 1.07 -21.80
C TYR A 79 1.84 0.83 -20.72
N PRO A 80 2.55 -0.32 -20.74
CA PRO A 80 3.62 -0.60 -19.80
C PRO A 80 4.80 0.37 -19.95
N LEU A 81 5.27 0.91 -18.82
CA LEU A 81 6.36 1.89 -18.78
C LEU A 81 7.74 1.26 -18.52
N SER A 82 7.84 -0.08 -18.56
CA SER A 82 9.09 -0.81 -18.33
C SER A 82 10.21 -0.44 -19.32
N ARG A 83 9.87 -0.01 -20.55
CA ARG A 83 10.84 0.47 -21.55
C ARG A 83 11.35 1.89 -21.26
N HIS A 84 10.74 2.58 -20.30
CA HIS A 84 10.96 3.98 -19.96
C HIS A 84 11.45 4.13 -18.51
N GLY A 85 12.16 3.12 -17.99
CA GLY A 85 12.76 3.15 -16.64
C GLY A 85 11.81 2.80 -15.49
N LEU A 86 10.49 2.75 -15.73
CA LEU A 86 9.49 2.50 -14.68
C LEU A 86 9.00 1.05 -14.71
N LYS A 87 9.84 0.13 -14.19
CA LYS A 87 9.53 -1.30 -14.15
C LYS A 87 8.28 -1.58 -13.30
N GLY A 88 7.34 -2.33 -13.86
CA GLY A 88 6.10 -2.71 -13.18
C GLY A 88 5.06 -1.59 -13.06
N ALA A 89 5.32 -0.43 -13.66
CA ALA A 89 4.34 0.64 -13.82
C ALA A 89 3.75 0.62 -15.24
N MET A 90 2.55 1.17 -15.39
CA MET A 90 1.87 1.35 -16.66
C MET A 90 1.01 2.60 -16.61
N THR A 91 0.74 3.23 -17.76
CA THR A 91 -0.45 4.06 -17.88
C THR A 91 -1.64 3.16 -18.18
N GLU A 92 -2.76 3.37 -17.51
CA GLU A 92 -4.01 2.67 -17.83
C GLU A 92 -5.18 3.64 -17.94
N GLY A 93 -6.09 3.38 -18.88
CA GLY A 93 -7.35 4.11 -19.04
C GLY A 93 -8.56 3.18 -18.89
N GLU A 94 -8.42 2.09 -18.14
CA GLU A 94 -9.52 1.17 -17.86
C GLU A 94 -10.42 1.81 -16.81
N LEU A 95 -11.72 1.91 -17.09
CA LEU A 95 -12.71 2.40 -16.14
C LEU A 95 -13.37 1.22 -15.42
N LEU A 96 -14.70 1.20 -15.37
CA LEU A 96 -15.48 0.18 -14.67
C LEU A 96 -15.74 -1.03 -15.57
N SER A 97 -16.45 -2.04 -15.07
CA SER A 97 -16.84 -3.17 -15.91
C SER A 97 -17.71 -2.70 -17.08
N THR A 98 -17.55 -3.33 -18.23
CA THR A 98 -18.41 -3.08 -19.40
C THR A 98 -19.70 -3.89 -19.36
N ILE A 99 -19.84 -4.82 -18.41
CA ILE A 99 -20.97 -5.73 -18.30
C ILE A 99 -22.13 -5.00 -17.62
N PRO A 100 -23.34 -4.95 -18.22
CA PRO A 100 -24.54 -4.47 -17.55
C PRO A 100 -24.81 -5.22 -16.23
N PRO A 101 -25.28 -4.57 -15.14
CA PRO A 101 -25.45 -5.22 -13.85
C PRO A 101 -26.38 -6.46 -13.87
N ASP A 102 -27.47 -6.40 -14.62
CA ASP A 102 -28.43 -7.49 -14.79
C ASP A 102 -27.80 -8.69 -15.53
N VAL A 103 -27.01 -8.41 -16.57
CA VAL A 103 -26.25 -9.43 -17.30
C VAL A 103 -25.16 -10.03 -16.42
N TRP A 104 -24.42 -9.20 -15.68
CA TRP A 104 -23.41 -9.65 -14.72
C TRP A 104 -24.02 -10.57 -13.67
N ALA A 105 -25.16 -10.19 -13.07
CA ALA A 105 -25.83 -10.94 -12.03
C ALA A 105 -26.33 -12.30 -12.56
N LYS A 106 -26.76 -12.35 -13.81
CA LYS A 106 -27.26 -13.56 -14.46
C LYS A 106 -26.15 -14.50 -14.93
N GLU A 107 -25.06 -13.96 -15.48
CA GLU A 107 -24.05 -14.74 -16.21
C GLU A 107 -22.74 -14.94 -15.45
N GLU A 108 -22.19 -13.88 -14.86
CA GLU A 108 -20.86 -13.93 -14.23
C GLU A 108 -20.93 -14.21 -12.73
N ALA A 109 -21.88 -13.64 -12.01
CA ALA A 109 -22.02 -13.85 -10.57
C ALA A 109 -22.15 -15.34 -10.15
N PRO A 110 -22.96 -16.19 -10.83
CA PRO A 110 -22.99 -17.61 -10.50
C PRO A 110 -21.63 -18.31 -10.68
N ARG A 111 -20.86 -17.90 -11.68
CA ARG A 111 -19.52 -18.43 -11.95
C ARG A 111 -18.51 -17.97 -10.90
N PHE A 112 -18.58 -16.71 -10.47
CA PHE A 112 -17.76 -16.21 -9.36
C PHE A 112 -18.02 -16.98 -8.07
N LYS A 113 -19.30 -17.22 -7.75
CA LYS A 113 -19.70 -18.05 -6.61
C LYS A 113 -19.12 -19.46 -6.70
N GLU A 114 -19.25 -20.12 -7.85
CA GLU A 114 -18.71 -21.46 -8.09
C GLU A 114 -17.20 -21.53 -7.87
N ILE A 115 -16.42 -20.64 -8.51
CA ILE A 115 -14.96 -20.67 -8.38
C ILE A 115 -14.51 -20.30 -6.97
N CYS A 116 -15.17 -19.36 -6.29
CA CYS A 116 -14.79 -18.99 -4.92
C CYS A 116 -15.05 -20.14 -3.94
N GLN A 117 -16.17 -20.85 -4.09
CA GLN A 117 -16.44 -22.07 -3.32
C GLN A 117 -15.41 -23.16 -3.61
N LYS A 118 -15.15 -23.45 -4.90
CA LYS A 118 -14.18 -24.46 -5.35
C LYS A 118 -12.79 -24.29 -4.75
N TYR A 119 -12.31 -23.05 -4.62
CA TYR A 119 -10.97 -22.76 -4.10
C TYR A 119 -10.94 -22.29 -2.65
N ASN A 120 -12.08 -22.35 -1.92
CA ASN A 120 -12.23 -21.81 -0.56
C ASN A 120 -11.67 -20.38 -0.45
N ALA A 121 -12.10 -19.53 -1.38
CA ALA A 121 -11.78 -18.11 -1.43
C ALA A 121 -12.98 -17.28 -0.95
N ARG A 122 -12.74 -16.04 -0.54
CA ARG A 122 -13.81 -15.06 -0.28
C ARG A 122 -14.09 -14.19 -1.49
N TRP A 123 -15.35 -13.80 -1.67
CA TRP A 123 -15.80 -12.94 -2.75
C TRP A 123 -16.30 -11.59 -2.24
N ILE A 124 -15.55 -10.54 -2.57
CA ILE A 124 -15.96 -9.15 -2.38
C ILE A 124 -16.29 -8.57 -3.76
N GLN A 125 -17.37 -7.81 -3.87
CA GLN A 125 -17.77 -7.15 -5.13
C GLN A 125 -17.63 -5.64 -4.99
N SER A 126 -16.90 -5.03 -5.93
CA SER A 126 -16.85 -3.58 -6.03
C SER A 126 -18.05 -3.04 -6.82
N ILE A 127 -18.63 -1.91 -6.41
CA ILE A 127 -19.74 -1.25 -7.13
C ILE A 127 -19.57 0.27 -7.22
N VAL A 128 -20.17 0.86 -8.26
CA VAL A 128 -20.35 2.31 -8.45
C VAL A 128 -21.76 2.57 -8.96
N GLY A 129 -22.56 3.31 -8.20
CA GLY A 129 -23.85 3.83 -8.65
C GLY A 129 -23.72 5.08 -9.52
N ARG A 130 -24.85 5.63 -9.97
CA ARG A 130 -24.92 6.86 -10.76
C ARG A 130 -24.71 8.09 -9.88
N GLY A 131 -23.56 8.75 -10.03
CA GLY A 131 -23.22 9.96 -9.28
C GLY A 131 -23.47 9.79 -7.77
N ALA A 132 -24.13 10.77 -7.16
CA ALA A 132 -24.55 10.73 -5.74
C ALA A 132 -26.00 10.23 -5.52
N ASP A 133 -26.59 9.46 -6.44
CA ASP A 133 -27.97 8.94 -6.34
C ASP A 133 -28.08 7.78 -5.33
N LEU A 134 -28.53 8.09 -4.11
CA LEU A 134 -28.59 7.15 -3.00
C LEU A 134 -29.45 5.89 -3.28
N ASP A 135 -30.56 6.06 -4.01
CA ASP A 135 -31.47 4.95 -4.29
C ASP A 135 -30.82 3.99 -5.30
N ASP A 136 -30.17 4.53 -6.34
CA ASP A 136 -29.46 3.74 -7.33
C ASP A 136 -28.31 2.90 -6.73
N TRP A 137 -27.52 3.50 -5.82
CA TRP A 137 -26.48 2.76 -5.09
C TRP A 137 -27.07 1.64 -4.23
N GLY A 138 -28.22 1.88 -3.58
CA GLY A 138 -28.94 0.89 -2.79
C GLY A 138 -29.49 -0.28 -3.63
N GLU A 139 -30.13 0.02 -4.76
CA GLU A 139 -30.66 -0.99 -5.70
C GLU A 139 -29.54 -1.85 -6.29
N LEU A 140 -28.44 -1.22 -6.72
CA LEU A 140 -27.27 -1.94 -7.23
C LEU A 140 -26.66 -2.84 -6.15
N ALA A 141 -26.58 -2.37 -4.91
CA ALA A 141 -26.09 -3.15 -3.77
C ALA A 141 -26.97 -4.39 -3.49
N GLN A 142 -28.30 -4.23 -3.54
CA GLN A 142 -29.23 -5.34 -3.37
C GLN A 142 -29.09 -6.37 -4.49
N LEU A 143 -28.89 -5.94 -5.73
CA LEU A 143 -28.65 -6.83 -6.86
C LEU A 143 -27.39 -7.68 -6.65
N VAL A 144 -26.28 -7.07 -6.23
CA VAL A 144 -25.03 -7.81 -5.99
C VAL A 144 -25.11 -8.71 -4.75
N GLU A 145 -25.79 -8.29 -3.67
CA GLU A 145 -26.06 -9.15 -2.50
C GLU A 145 -26.91 -10.37 -2.87
N ALA A 146 -27.99 -10.18 -3.63
CA ALA A 146 -28.85 -11.26 -4.10
C ALA A 146 -28.10 -12.29 -4.97
N ALA A 147 -27.02 -11.86 -5.63
CA ALA A 147 -26.15 -12.72 -6.42
C ALA A 147 -25.22 -13.62 -5.55
N GLY A 148 -25.14 -13.38 -4.24
CA GLY A 148 -24.41 -14.20 -3.27
C GLY A 148 -23.01 -13.68 -2.92
N VAL A 149 -22.76 -12.39 -3.11
CA VAL A 149 -21.55 -11.70 -2.67
C VAL A 149 -21.43 -11.72 -1.14
N GLU A 150 -20.21 -11.82 -0.60
CA GLU A 150 -19.98 -11.90 0.86
C GLU A 150 -19.69 -10.54 1.51
N ALA A 151 -19.24 -9.53 0.74
CA ALA A 151 -19.08 -8.14 1.14
C ALA A 151 -19.05 -7.21 -0.08
N ILE A 152 -19.44 -5.95 0.10
CA ILE A 152 -19.45 -4.92 -0.94
C ILE A 152 -18.36 -3.89 -0.68
N GLU A 153 -17.67 -3.46 -1.73
CA GLU A 153 -16.77 -2.31 -1.70
C GLU A 153 -17.34 -1.19 -2.58
N LEU A 154 -17.54 0.00 -2.02
CA LEU A 154 -17.91 1.19 -2.76
C LEU A 154 -16.65 1.82 -3.33
N ASP A 155 -16.49 1.79 -4.66
CA ASP A 155 -15.36 2.47 -5.29
C ASP A 155 -15.62 3.97 -5.37
N LEU A 156 -15.11 4.70 -4.39
CA LEU A 156 -15.22 6.15 -4.29
C LEU A 156 -13.93 6.87 -4.73
N GLY A 157 -12.93 6.11 -5.19
CA GLY A 157 -11.61 6.63 -5.57
C GLY A 157 -11.30 6.55 -7.06
N CYS A 158 -12.21 5.99 -7.87
CA CYS A 158 -12.11 6.03 -9.32
C CYS A 158 -12.55 7.43 -9.79
N PRO A 159 -11.72 8.22 -10.51
CA PRO A 159 -12.19 9.37 -11.28
C PRO A 159 -13.34 8.97 -12.21
N LEU A 160 -14.56 9.26 -11.77
CA LEU A 160 -15.79 9.15 -12.53
C LEU A 160 -15.88 10.36 -13.46
N ALA A 161 -15.44 10.22 -14.70
CA ALA A 161 -15.90 11.07 -15.79
C ALA A 161 -16.20 10.14 -16.97
N PRO A 162 -17.40 10.17 -17.58
CA PRO A 162 -18.02 11.40 -18.12
C PRO A 162 -19.56 11.48 -18.08
N GLY A 163 -20.14 12.67 -17.97
CA GLY A 163 -21.58 12.81 -18.19
C GLY A 163 -22.13 14.22 -18.30
N GLU A 164 -21.84 14.94 -19.38
CA GLU A 164 -22.49 16.21 -19.82
C GLU A 164 -22.56 17.39 -18.82
N SER A 165 -22.30 17.20 -17.53
CA SER A 165 -22.19 18.31 -16.60
C SER A 165 -20.78 18.87 -16.68
N ASP A 166 -20.68 20.17 -16.91
CA ASP A 166 -19.48 20.98 -16.65
C ASP A 166 -19.08 20.99 -15.15
N ASN A 167 -19.70 20.14 -14.33
CA ASN A 167 -19.44 20.03 -12.91
C ASN A 167 -18.30 19.04 -12.64
N TYR A 168 -17.10 19.58 -12.45
CA TYR A 168 -15.91 18.85 -12.05
C TYR A 168 -15.95 18.40 -10.58
N ASP A 169 -16.91 18.86 -9.78
CA ASP A 169 -16.99 18.59 -8.34
C ASP A 169 -17.37 17.13 -8.00
N GLU A 170 -17.76 16.32 -8.98
CA GLU A 170 -18.17 14.90 -8.79
C GLU A 170 -17.18 13.87 -9.38
N ILE A 171 -15.98 14.30 -9.79
CA ILE A 171 -14.99 13.41 -10.43
C ILE A 171 -14.51 12.33 -9.45
N GLU A 172 -14.27 12.64 -8.17
CA GLU A 172 -13.95 11.65 -7.15
C GLU A 172 -14.88 11.82 -5.95
N LEU A 173 -15.99 11.05 -5.92
CA LEU A 173 -17.01 11.13 -4.85
C LEU A 173 -16.44 10.97 -3.44
N GLY A 174 -15.31 10.26 -3.31
CA GLY A 174 -14.60 10.04 -2.04
C GLY A 174 -13.88 11.27 -1.49
N GLU A 175 -13.70 12.35 -2.27
CA GLU A 175 -13.12 13.59 -1.78
C GLU A 175 -14.08 14.36 -0.85
N ASP A 176 -15.39 14.21 -1.06
CA ASP A 176 -16.42 14.82 -0.21
C ASP A 176 -16.81 13.87 0.94
N PRO A 177 -16.55 14.24 2.20
CA PRO A 177 -16.91 13.41 3.35
C PRO A 177 -18.41 13.20 3.51
N GLY A 178 -19.22 14.20 3.17
CA GLY A 178 -20.67 14.15 3.27
C GLY A 178 -21.29 13.22 2.23
N ILE A 179 -20.82 13.26 0.98
CA ILE A 179 -21.22 12.31 -0.07
C ILE A 179 -20.82 10.90 0.35
N THR A 180 -19.57 10.71 0.79
CA THR A 180 -19.08 9.43 1.29
C THR A 180 -19.97 8.85 2.39
N ALA A 181 -20.32 9.65 3.40
CA ALA A 181 -21.22 9.21 4.48
C ALA A 181 -22.60 8.82 3.97
N ARG A 182 -23.23 9.67 3.14
CA ARG A 182 -24.60 9.41 2.66
C ARG A 182 -24.67 8.17 1.77
N LEU A 183 -23.75 8.01 0.82
CA LEU A 183 -23.68 6.84 -0.05
C LEU A 183 -23.46 5.56 0.77
N THR A 184 -22.51 5.59 1.70
CA THR A 184 -22.22 4.45 2.57
C THR A 184 -23.44 4.08 3.40
N ALA A 185 -24.12 5.06 4.02
CA ALA A 185 -25.32 4.83 4.83
C ALA A 185 -26.48 4.26 3.99
N ALA A 186 -26.68 4.76 2.77
CA ALA A 186 -27.70 4.27 1.86
C ALA A 186 -27.48 2.80 1.52
N VAL A 187 -26.25 2.41 1.16
CA VAL A 187 -25.90 1.02 0.89
C VAL A 187 -26.03 0.16 2.15
N LYS A 188 -25.50 0.60 3.29
CA LYS A 188 -25.60 -0.10 4.58
C LYS A 188 -27.05 -0.37 5.02
N LYS A 189 -28.00 0.49 4.63
CA LYS A 189 -29.43 0.29 4.89
C LYS A 189 -30.06 -0.70 3.91
N ALA A 190 -29.53 -0.81 2.70
CA ALA A 190 -30.09 -1.61 1.62
C ALA A 190 -29.71 -3.11 1.71
N VAL A 191 -28.57 -3.44 2.33
CA VAL A 191 -28.01 -4.80 2.41
C VAL A 191 -27.71 -5.25 3.84
N ASN A 192 -27.53 -6.56 4.04
CA ASN A 192 -27.18 -7.16 5.34
C ASN A 192 -25.73 -7.63 5.43
N ILE A 193 -25.02 -7.69 4.30
CA ILE A 193 -23.59 -8.01 4.24
C ILE A 193 -22.69 -6.80 4.58
N PRO A 194 -21.41 -7.03 4.96
CA PRO A 194 -20.47 -5.93 5.20
C PRO A 194 -20.28 -5.03 3.98
N VAL A 195 -20.17 -3.73 4.23
CA VAL A 195 -19.94 -2.68 3.22
C VAL A 195 -18.72 -1.89 3.60
N GLY A 196 -17.78 -1.76 2.67
CA GLY A 196 -16.59 -0.93 2.84
C GLY A 196 -16.46 0.10 1.73
N ILE A 197 -15.50 0.99 1.90
CA ILE A 197 -15.19 2.05 0.94
C ILE A 197 -13.76 1.91 0.41
N LYS A 198 -13.52 2.27 -0.86
CA LYS A 198 -12.18 2.38 -1.43
C LYS A 198 -11.86 3.82 -1.75
N LEU A 199 -10.73 4.29 -1.23
CA LEU A 199 -10.34 5.70 -1.26
C LEU A 199 -9.09 5.94 -2.12
N SER A 200 -9.05 7.10 -2.77
CA SER A 200 -7.95 7.54 -3.62
C SER A 200 -6.74 8.03 -2.78
N PRO A 201 -5.49 7.76 -3.19
CA PRO A 201 -4.31 8.23 -2.47
C PRO A 201 -4.12 9.75 -2.53
N THR A 202 -4.77 10.43 -3.47
CA THR A 202 -4.69 11.90 -3.67
C THR A 202 -5.43 12.67 -2.57
N ILE A 203 -6.38 12.03 -1.88
CA ILE A 203 -7.13 12.63 -0.78
C ILE A 203 -6.18 13.01 0.36
N ARG A 204 -6.00 14.32 0.58
CA ARG A 204 -5.06 14.84 1.59
C ARG A 204 -5.40 14.38 2.99
N ARG A 205 -6.68 14.49 3.39
CA ARG A 205 -7.21 14.13 4.72
C ARG A 205 -8.04 12.85 4.66
N LEU A 206 -7.43 11.79 4.15
CA LEU A 206 -8.06 10.47 4.00
C LEU A 206 -8.51 9.89 5.35
N ASP A 207 -7.78 10.21 6.41
CA ASP A 207 -8.15 9.95 7.81
C ASP A 207 -9.55 10.48 8.15
N ARG A 208 -9.87 11.72 7.75
CA ARG A 208 -11.18 12.33 8.04
C ARG A 208 -12.30 11.67 7.26
N ILE A 209 -12.06 11.34 5.99
CA ILE A 209 -13.03 10.62 5.15
C ILE A 209 -13.35 9.27 5.78
N ALA A 210 -12.33 8.51 6.19
CA ALA A 210 -12.50 7.22 6.84
C ALA A 210 -13.28 7.31 8.16
N VAL A 211 -12.94 8.28 9.03
CA VAL A 211 -13.68 8.52 10.28
C VAL A 211 -15.17 8.81 10.01
N ILE A 212 -15.47 9.64 9.02
CA ILE A 212 -16.84 10.04 8.68
C ILE A 212 -17.59 8.87 8.03
N ALA A 213 -16.95 8.13 7.13
CA ALA A 213 -17.52 6.93 6.55
C ALA A 213 -17.87 5.88 7.61
N GLN A 214 -17.02 5.69 8.61
CA GLN A 214 -17.31 4.80 9.74
C GLN A 214 -18.45 5.34 10.60
N ARG A 215 -18.31 6.56 11.11
CA ARG A 215 -19.21 7.13 12.13
C ARG A 215 -20.60 7.43 11.58
N ASP A 216 -20.67 8.07 10.41
CA ASP A 216 -21.92 8.60 9.85
C ASP A 216 -22.45 7.70 8.73
N GLY A 217 -21.56 7.02 8.01
CA GLY A 217 -21.91 6.07 6.94
C GLY A 217 -22.14 4.64 7.42
N GLY A 218 -21.52 4.23 8.53
CA GLY A 218 -21.55 2.85 9.01
C GLY A 218 -20.66 1.87 8.21
N ALA A 219 -19.60 2.36 7.56
CA ALA A 219 -18.63 1.51 6.87
C ALA A 219 -18.03 0.45 7.84
N ASP A 220 -17.91 -0.78 7.35
CA ASP A 220 -17.32 -1.90 8.11
C ASP A 220 -15.82 -2.06 7.83
N PHE A 221 -15.36 -1.72 6.61
CA PHE A 221 -13.95 -1.75 6.22
C PHE A 221 -13.59 -0.63 5.26
N CYS A 222 -12.29 -0.45 5.05
CA CYS A 222 -11.74 0.44 4.04
C CYS A 222 -10.71 -0.31 3.18
N THR A 223 -10.66 0.00 1.89
CA THR A 223 -9.52 -0.32 1.03
C THR A 223 -8.69 0.93 0.80
N ALA A 224 -7.41 0.85 1.12
CA ALA A 224 -6.46 1.95 0.94
C ALA A 224 -5.24 1.40 0.19
N VAL A 225 -5.03 1.75 -1.08
CA VAL A 225 -5.63 2.85 -1.88
C VAL A 225 -6.05 2.43 -3.29
N ASN A 226 -6.82 3.28 -3.97
CA ASN A 226 -7.00 3.23 -5.43
C ASN A 226 -5.73 3.70 -6.17
N ALA A 227 -5.72 3.62 -7.51
CA ALA A 227 -4.61 4.15 -8.30
C ALA A 227 -4.70 5.68 -8.44
N PRO A 228 -3.57 6.42 -8.39
CA PRO A 228 -3.58 7.85 -8.64
C PRO A 228 -3.66 8.14 -10.14
N GLY A 229 -4.35 9.22 -10.51
CA GLY A 229 -4.29 9.78 -11.86
C GLY A 229 -2.86 10.19 -12.25
N GLY A 230 -2.51 10.01 -13.52
CA GLY A 230 -1.21 10.35 -14.07
C GLY A 230 -1.00 9.87 -15.51
N PHE A 231 -0.01 10.46 -16.18
CA PHE A 231 0.39 10.10 -17.54
C PHE A 231 1.92 10.20 -17.71
N SER A 232 2.45 9.58 -18.77
CA SER A 232 3.88 9.63 -19.11
C SER A 232 4.06 10.39 -20.42
N ILE A 233 5.05 11.29 -20.48
CA ILE A 233 5.34 12.09 -21.67
C ILE A 233 6.55 11.51 -22.41
N ASP A 234 6.43 11.38 -23.72
CA ASP A 234 7.53 11.19 -24.63
C ASP A 234 8.03 12.54 -25.13
N VAL A 235 9.16 13.00 -24.56
CA VAL A 235 9.69 14.35 -24.83
C VAL A 235 10.26 14.50 -26.24
N GLU A 236 10.83 13.42 -26.80
CA GLU A 236 11.42 13.45 -28.14
C GLU A 236 10.36 13.55 -29.24
N ASN A 237 9.18 12.97 -29.00
CA ASN A 237 8.06 12.96 -29.95
C ASN A 237 6.94 13.93 -29.56
N GLU A 238 7.06 14.62 -28.42
CA GLU A 238 6.07 15.55 -27.86
C GLU A 238 4.66 14.94 -27.71
N VAL A 239 4.58 13.66 -27.30
CA VAL A 239 3.29 12.93 -27.14
C VAL A 239 3.11 12.34 -25.75
N ILE A 240 1.86 12.22 -25.31
CA ILE A 240 1.51 11.43 -24.12
C ILE A 240 1.50 9.93 -24.47
N ARG A 241 2.16 9.12 -23.64
CA ARG A 241 2.25 7.67 -23.81
C ARG A 241 1.00 6.96 -23.26
N GLY A 242 0.35 6.19 -24.13
CA GLY A 242 -0.82 5.38 -23.78
C GLY A 242 -2.10 6.22 -23.79
N ALA A 243 -2.87 6.16 -22.70
CA ALA A 243 -4.05 6.97 -22.49
C ALA A 243 -3.72 8.47 -22.53
N ASN A 244 -3.97 9.14 -23.65
CA ASN A 244 -3.80 10.59 -23.79
C ASN A 244 -4.95 11.36 -23.12
N THR A 245 -5.12 11.17 -21.82
CA THR A 245 -6.16 11.80 -21.00
C THR A 245 -5.67 11.97 -19.57
N LEU A 246 -6.22 12.97 -18.87
CA LEU A 246 -6.00 13.20 -17.45
C LEU A 246 -6.59 12.10 -16.57
N VAL A 247 -7.54 11.31 -17.10
CA VAL A 247 -8.19 10.18 -16.43
C VAL A 247 -7.32 8.91 -16.46
N GLY A 248 -6.12 8.96 -17.05
CA GLY A 248 -5.18 7.84 -17.01
C GLY A 248 -4.64 7.63 -15.59
N TYR A 249 -4.41 6.38 -15.18
CA TYR A 249 -3.76 6.05 -13.91
C TYR A 249 -2.31 5.63 -14.11
N ILE A 250 -1.45 5.84 -13.10
CA ILE A 250 -0.12 5.23 -13.03
C ILE A 250 0.01 4.34 -11.78
N PRO A 251 -0.55 3.11 -11.81
CA PRO A 251 -0.30 2.15 -10.76
C PRO A 251 1.10 1.54 -10.91
N GLY A 252 1.65 1.00 -9.83
CA GLY A 252 2.95 0.33 -9.86
C GLY A 252 3.62 0.27 -8.48
N PRO A 253 4.90 -0.17 -8.42
CA PRO A 253 5.63 -0.33 -7.16
C PRO A 253 5.73 0.94 -6.31
N SER A 254 5.83 2.12 -6.93
CA SER A 254 5.93 3.42 -6.23
C SER A 254 4.69 3.74 -5.39
N LEU A 255 3.52 3.19 -5.75
CA LEU A 255 2.28 3.42 -5.02
C LEU A 255 2.31 2.83 -3.60
N LYS A 256 3.24 1.90 -3.32
CA LYS A 256 3.38 1.29 -2.01
C LYS A 256 3.56 2.32 -0.90
N TRP A 257 4.40 3.33 -1.11
CA TRP A 257 4.72 4.37 -0.12
C TRP A 257 3.54 5.27 0.21
N TRP A 258 2.70 5.53 -0.79
CA TRP A 258 1.43 6.21 -0.57
C TRP A 258 0.45 5.32 0.18
N GLY A 259 0.29 4.06 -0.24
CA GLY A 259 -0.64 3.12 0.38
C GLY A 259 -0.33 2.86 1.85
N ILE A 260 0.92 2.57 2.22
CA ILE A 260 1.29 2.34 3.63
C ILE A 260 1.06 3.60 4.49
N ALA A 261 1.32 4.79 3.95
CA ALA A 261 1.08 6.04 4.66
C ALA A 261 -0.42 6.27 4.90
N LYS A 262 -1.26 6.02 3.89
CA LYS A 262 -2.72 6.14 4.02
C LYS A 262 -3.31 5.10 4.96
N VAL A 263 -2.83 3.87 4.93
CA VAL A 263 -3.20 2.83 5.90
C VAL A 263 -2.89 3.27 7.33
N ALA A 264 -1.67 3.78 7.58
CA ALA A 264 -1.29 4.26 8.90
C ALA A 264 -2.19 5.44 9.35
N GLN A 265 -2.48 6.39 8.45
CA GLN A 265 -3.39 7.51 8.72
C GLN A 265 -4.79 7.04 9.14
N ILE A 266 -5.39 6.11 8.40
CA ILE A 266 -6.73 5.58 8.73
C ILE A 266 -6.72 4.87 10.07
N LYS A 267 -5.76 3.96 10.28
CA LYS A 267 -5.69 3.12 11.47
C LYS A 267 -5.34 3.88 12.75
N GLN A 268 -4.71 5.06 12.64
CA GLN A 268 -4.51 5.96 13.79
C GLN A 268 -5.73 6.82 14.09
N ALA A 269 -6.63 7.01 13.12
CA ALA A 269 -7.78 7.90 13.24
C ALA A 269 -9.08 7.20 13.62
N CYS A 270 -9.25 5.92 13.25
CA CYS A 270 -10.49 5.18 13.44
C CYS A 270 -10.27 3.66 13.47
N ASP A 271 -11.33 2.91 13.79
CA ASP A 271 -11.26 1.46 14.02
C ASP A 271 -11.57 0.61 12.77
N LEU A 272 -11.72 1.25 11.60
CA LEU A 272 -11.96 0.52 10.36
C LEU A 272 -10.86 -0.53 10.12
N GLU A 273 -11.29 -1.75 9.79
CA GLU A 273 -10.38 -2.73 9.25
C GLU A 273 -9.96 -2.30 7.85
N VAL A 274 -8.66 -2.34 7.56
CA VAL A 274 -8.12 -1.80 6.30
C VAL A 274 -7.52 -2.90 5.43
N SER A 275 -8.09 -3.14 4.24
CA SER A 275 -7.48 -3.97 3.20
C SER A 275 -6.43 -3.14 2.46
N GLY A 276 -5.15 -3.51 2.61
CA GLY A 276 -4.04 -2.75 2.02
C GLY A 276 -3.95 -2.96 0.51
N CYS A 277 -3.82 -1.89 -0.28
CA CYS A 277 -3.71 -1.95 -1.72
C CYS A 277 -2.71 -0.89 -2.22
N GLY A 278 -1.86 -1.27 -3.18
CA GLY A 278 -0.90 -0.37 -3.82
C GLY A 278 0.53 -0.88 -3.76
N GLY A 279 1.12 -1.13 -4.94
CA GLY A 279 2.54 -1.43 -5.08
C GLY A 279 3.04 -2.78 -4.52
N ILE A 280 2.15 -3.76 -4.31
CA ILE A 280 2.53 -5.08 -3.78
C ILE A 280 3.04 -6.00 -4.89
N PHE A 281 4.36 -6.21 -4.95
CA PHE A 281 5.04 -7.02 -5.97
C PHE A 281 5.87 -8.17 -5.40
N LYS A 282 6.25 -8.11 -4.12
CA LYS A 282 7.08 -9.11 -3.44
C LYS A 282 6.64 -9.28 -1.98
N THR A 283 7.23 -10.25 -1.31
CA THR A 283 6.92 -10.65 0.07
C THR A 283 6.99 -9.49 1.04
N GLU A 284 8.06 -8.68 0.96
CA GLU A 284 8.28 -7.56 1.88
C GLU A 284 7.16 -6.53 1.77
N ASP A 285 6.67 -6.26 0.54
CA ASP A 285 5.59 -5.31 0.34
C ASP A 285 4.31 -5.75 1.05
N ALA A 286 3.94 -7.05 0.96
CA ALA A 286 2.78 -7.58 1.67
C ALA A 286 2.98 -7.55 3.20
N LEU A 287 4.17 -7.90 3.68
CA LEU A 287 4.51 -7.88 5.10
C LEU A 287 4.43 -6.48 5.70
N GLU A 288 4.84 -5.43 4.97
CA GLU A 288 4.76 -4.04 5.41
C GLU A 288 3.29 -3.64 5.74
N TYR A 289 2.34 -3.95 4.85
CA TYR A 289 0.91 -3.70 5.11
C TYR A 289 0.36 -4.54 6.28
N ILE A 290 0.74 -5.81 6.37
CA ILE A 290 0.29 -6.69 7.47
C ILE A 290 0.84 -6.19 8.81
N LEU A 291 2.12 -5.80 8.88
CA LEU A 291 2.76 -5.24 10.08
C LEU A 291 2.11 -3.92 10.52
N LEU A 292 1.56 -3.13 9.59
CA LEU A 292 0.74 -1.96 9.88
C LEU A 292 -0.69 -2.32 10.33
N GLY A 293 -1.10 -3.57 10.20
CA GLY A 293 -2.34 -4.10 10.74
C GLY A 293 -3.43 -4.34 9.71
N CYS A 294 -3.10 -4.41 8.42
CA CYS A 294 -4.05 -4.87 7.41
C CYS A 294 -4.31 -6.37 7.56
N PRO A 295 -5.56 -6.82 7.74
CA PRO A 295 -5.88 -8.25 7.74
C PRO A 295 -5.69 -8.89 6.36
N THR A 296 -5.89 -8.12 5.29
CA THR A 296 -5.76 -8.57 3.90
C THR A 296 -5.02 -7.54 3.07
N VAL A 297 -4.44 -7.98 1.95
CA VAL A 297 -3.75 -7.13 0.98
C VAL A 297 -4.20 -7.47 -0.44
N GLN A 298 -4.47 -6.45 -1.25
CA GLN A 298 -4.98 -6.59 -2.61
C GLN A 298 -3.87 -6.41 -3.65
N MET A 299 -3.80 -7.34 -4.59
CA MET A 299 -2.76 -7.39 -5.62
C MET A 299 -3.37 -7.13 -7.00
N VAL A 300 -2.87 -6.11 -7.71
CA VAL A 300 -3.36 -5.73 -9.04
C VAL A 300 -2.21 -5.70 -10.05
N SER A 301 -1.35 -4.67 -10.02
CA SER A 301 -0.30 -4.48 -11.02
C SER A 301 0.65 -5.69 -11.12
N SER A 302 1.00 -6.29 -9.98
CA SER A 302 1.85 -7.49 -9.98
C SER A 302 1.22 -8.68 -10.70
N LEU A 303 -0.12 -8.78 -10.77
CA LEU A 303 -0.81 -9.82 -11.56
C LEU A 303 -0.70 -9.57 -13.06
N TYR A 304 -0.69 -8.31 -13.51
CA TYR A 304 -0.40 -7.97 -14.91
C TYR A 304 1.05 -8.28 -15.30
N PHE A 305 2.02 -7.96 -14.42
CA PHE A 305 3.45 -8.05 -14.76
C PHE A 305 4.11 -9.39 -14.45
N LYS A 306 3.70 -10.07 -13.37
CA LYS A 306 4.29 -11.35 -12.93
C LYS A 306 3.37 -12.54 -13.16
N GLY A 307 2.07 -12.31 -13.37
CA GLY A 307 1.08 -13.37 -13.49
C GLY A 307 0.87 -14.13 -12.17
N ALA A 308 0.25 -15.31 -12.26
CA ALA A 308 -0.31 -15.99 -11.10
C ALA A 308 0.75 -16.52 -10.12
N ARG A 309 2.02 -16.67 -10.56
CA ARG A 309 3.13 -17.14 -9.72
C ARG A 309 3.44 -16.23 -8.53
N VAL A 310 3.00 -14.99 -8.56
CA VAL A 310 3.24 -14.05 -7.46
C VAL A 310 2.55 -14.49 -6.16
N PHE A 311 1.42 -15.20 -6.23
CA PHE A 311 0.73 -15.72 -5.04
C PHE A 311 1.59 -16.72 -4.27
N PRO A 312 2.03 -17.86 -4.86
CA PRO A 312 2.88 -18.80 -4.12
C PRO A 312 4.24 -18.19 -3.74
N GLU A 313 4.81 -17.30 -4.55
CA GLU A 313 6.06 -16.59 -4.20
C GLU A 313 5.90 -15.79 -2.88
N ILE A 314 4.84 -14.98 -2.76
CA ILE A 314 4.60 -14.16 -1.57
C ILE A 314 4.17 -15.04 -0.38
N LEU A 315 3.30 -16.03 -0.58
CA LEU A 315 2.86 -16.92 0.50
C LEU A 315 4.03 -17.67 1.14
N ASN A 316 4.89 -18.29 0.32
CA ASN A 316 6.09 -18.97 0.80
C ASN A 316 7.04 -18.01 1.51
N GLY A 317 7.15 -16.76 1.01
CA GLY A 317 7.96 -15.74 1.65
C GLY A 317 7.41 -15.31 3.02
N ILE A 318 6.08 -15.21 3.17
CA ILE A 318 5.43 -14.90 4.46
C ILE A 318 5.67 -16.05 5.44
N GLU A 319 5.50 -17.30 5.02
CA GLU A 319 5.78 -18.48 5.86
C GLU A 319 7.24 -18.48 6.32
N ALA A 320 8.19 -18.30 5.40
CA ALA A 320 9.61 -18.22 5.75
C ALA A 320 9.92 -17.05 6.70
N PHE A 321 9.23 -15.91 6.57
CA PHE A 321 9.35 -14.80 7.52
C PHE A 321 8.82 -15.19 8.91
N MET A 322 7.67 -15.86 8.96
CA MET A 322 7.07 -16.35 10.21
C MET A 322 8.00 -17.34 10.92
N GLU A 323 8.57 -18.31 10.19
CA GLU A 323 9.56 -19.25 10.74
C GLU A 323 10.77 -18.52 11.32
N ARG A 324 11.39 -17.62 10.54
CA ARG A 324 12.57 -16.85 11.00
C ARG A 324 12.29 -16.00 12.23
N LYS A 325 11.04 -15.56 12.43
CA LYS A 325 10.63 -14.72 13.57
C LYS A 325 9.98 -15.51 14.71
N GLY A 326 9.78 -16.82 14.55
CA GLY A 326 9.08 -17.65 15.53
C GLY A 326 7.59 -17.35 15.67
N TYR A 327 6.94 -16.89 14.59
CA TYR A 327 5.50 -16.66 14.55
C TYR A 327 4.74 -17.90 14.09
N ASN A 328 3.62 -18.19 14.73
CA ASN A 328 2.74 -19.33 14.39
C ASN A 328 1.52 -18.87 13.58
N SER A 329 1.11 -17.61 13.71
CA SER A 329 -0.02 -17.02 13.00
C SER A 329 0.30 -15.62 12.49
N ILE A 330 -0.34 -15.21 11.39
CA ILE A 330 -0.36 -13.81 10.97
C ILE A 330 -0.80 -12.86 12.10
N ASN A 331 -1.73 -13.31 12.95
CA ASN A 331 -2.19 -12.48 14.07
C ASN A 331 -1.09 -12.21 15.11
N ASP A 332 -0.01 -12.99 15.13
CA ASP A 332 1.11 -12.78 16.05
C ASP A 332 1.91 -11.51 15.69
N PHE A 333 1.81 -11.03 14.45
CA PHE A 333 2.56 -9.85 14.01
C PHE A 333 1.75 -8.78 13.28
N LYS A 334 0.52 -9.09 12.87
CA LYS A 334 -0.39 -8.10 12.28
C LYS A 334 -0.56 -6.92 13.23
N GLY A 335 -0.21 -5.73 12.76
CA GLY A 335 -0.33 -4.48 13.54
C GLY A 335 0.81 -4.19 14.51
N LYS A 336 1.88 -5.02 14.57
CA LYS A 336 3.01 -4.80 15.50
C LYS A 336 3.75 -3.47 15.30
N LEU A 337 3.73 -2.90 14.09
CA LEU A 337 4.41 -1.65 13.80
C LEU A 337 3.57 -0.42 14.15
N LEU A 338 2.23 -0.55 14.16
CA LEU A 338 1.33 0.60 14.32
C LEU A 338 1.57 1.39 15.63
N PRO A 339 1.75 0.76 16.81
CA PRO A 339 2.07 1.48 18.05
C PRO A 339 3.46 2.13 18.08
N GLN A 340 4.35 1.75 17.17
CA GLN A 340 5.71 2.30 17.09
C GLN A 340 5.76 3.60 16.28
N LEU A 341 4.72 3.90 15.49
CA LEU A 341 4.62 5.14 14.74
C LEU A 341 4.33 6.31 15.68
N LYS A 342 5.30 7.22 15.81
CA LYS A 342 5.13 8.47 16.57
C LYS A 342 4.56 9.55 15.67
N LEU A 343 3.67 10.39 16.20
CA LEU A 343 3.29 11.62 15.53
C LEU A 343 4.40 12.65 15.74
N TYR A 344 4.58 13.55 14.77
CA TYR A 344 5.60 14.59 14.86
C TYR A 344 5.52 15.39 16.17
N LYS A 345 4.31 15.72 16.63
CA LYS A 345 4.06 16.41 17.91
C LYS A 345 4.48 15.64 19.16
N ASP A 346 4.66 14.32 19.06
CA ASP A 346 5.00 13.42 20.17
C ASP A 346 6.48 13.03 20.16
N VAL A 347 7.24 13.52 19.17
CA VAL A 347 8.69 13.36 19.07
C VAL A 347 9.36 14.57 19.74
N PRO A 348 10.34 14.39 20.64
CA PRO A 348 11.15 15.50 21.14
C PRO A 348 11.84 16.24 19.97
N HIS A 349 11.88 17.56 20.02
CA HIS A 349 12.59 18.40 19.05
C HIS A 349 13.46 19.40 19.79
N GLU A 350 14.65 19.67 19.26
CA GLU A 350 15.41 20.84 19.68
C GLU A 350 14.71 22.10 19.17
N GLU A 351 14.74 23.19 19.94
CA GLU A 351 14.37 24.49 19.39
C GLU A 351 15.34 24.78 18.23
N ALA A 352 14.78 25.08 17.05
CA ALA A 352 15.59 25.46 15.92
C ALA A 352 16.50 26.60 16.36
N MET A 353 17.81 26.36 16.34
CA MET A 353 18.85 27.37 16.59
C MET A 353 18.75 28.41 15.48
N LEU A 354 17.79 29.34 15.62
CA LEU A 354 17.47 30.39 14.65
C LEU A 354 18.63 31.38 14.49
N ASP A 355 19.60 31.33 15.38
CA ASP A 355 20.83 32.08 15.32
C ASP A 355 22.00 31.18 15.71
N LEU A 356 23.05 31.20 14.87
CA LEU A 356 24.45 30.87 15.13
C LEU A 356 25.00 29.53 14.59
N LYS A 357 25.75 29.65 13.48
CA LYS A 357 26.96 28.85 13.17
C LYS A 357 28.08 29.00 14.24
N SER A 358 27.75 29.33 15.49
CA SER A 358 28.72 29.55 16.58
C SER A 358 28.62 28.50 17.68
N VAL A 359 27.64 27.60 17.59
CA VAL A 359 27.44 26.51 18.54
C VAL A 359 27.56 25.20 17.77
N SER A 360 28.54 24.38 18.15
CA SER A 360 28.71 23.04 17.58
C SER A 360 27.49 22.18 17.91
N THR A 361 27.06 21.37 16.94
CA THR A 361 25.97 20.41 17.16
C THR A 361 26.35 19.38 18.24
N PRO A 362 25.41 18.99 19.13
CA PRO A 362 25.66 17.90 20.07
C PRO A 362 25.68 16.52 19.40
N VAL A 363 25.40 16.44 18.09
CA VAL A 363 25.24 15.18 17.36
C VAL A 363 26.14 15.17 16.12
N LEU A 364 27.13 14.27 16.12
CA LEU A 364 28.16 14.22 15.08
C LEU A 364 28.26 12.82 14.44
N PRO A 365 28.71 12.73 13.18
CA PRO A 365 29.10 11.45 12.60
C PRO A 365 30.40 10.94 13.19
N GLU A 366 30.40 9.68 13.60
CA GLU A 366 31.57 8.90 13.99
C GLU A 366 31.93 7.90 12.89
N PHE A 367 33.22 7.83 12.55
CA PHE A 367 33.73 7.02 11.45
C PHE A 367 34.53 5.82 11.95
N ASP A 368 34.10 4.62 11.56
CA ASP A 368 34.88 3.40 11.66
C ASP A 368 35.78 3.26 10.42
N VAL A 369 37.00 3.79 10.51
CA VAL A 369 37.98 3.76 9.42
C VAL A 369 38.30 2.32 8.97
N GLY A 370 38.20 1.33 9.87
CA GLY A 370 38.41 -0.08 9.53
C GLY A 370 37.33 -0.67 8.62
N LYS A 371 36.12 -0.07 8.61
CA LYS A 371 35.03 -0.41 7.68
C LYS A 371 34.96 0.52 6.47
N CYS A 372 35.64 1.66 6.51
CA CYS A 372 35.61 2.63 5.44
C CYS A 372 36.37 2.10 4.21
N ASN A 373 35.79 2.28 3.03
CA ASN A 373 36.45 1.97 1.76
C ASN A 373 36.89 3.22 0.98
N PHE A 374 36.85 4.40 1.62
CA PHE A 374 37.18 5.70 1.05
C PHE A 374 36.50 5.97 -0.30
N CYS A 375 35.21 5.60 -0.42
CA CYS A 375 34.39 5.90 -1.61
C CYS A 375 33.99 7.39 -1.73
N MET A 376 34.29 8.20 -0.70
CA MET A 376 34.05 9.64 -0.62
C MET A 376 32.57 10.07 -0.69
N GLN A 377 31.61 9.14 -0.64
CA GLN A 377 30.18 9.49 -0.71
C GLN A 377 29.76 10.46 0.41
N CYS A 378 30.23 10.24 1.64
CA CYS A 378 29.96 11.12 2.77
C CYS A 378 30.47 12.55 2.58
N VAL A 379 31.62 12.72 1.91
CA VAL A 379 32.20 14.03 1.57
C VAL A 379 31.38 14.69 0.47
N ILE A 380 31.16 13.97 -0.65
CA ILE A 380 30.45 14.48 -1.83
C ILE A 380 29.03 14.95 -1.50
N THR A 381 28.35 14.23 -0.61
CA THR A 381 26.93 14.48 -0.32
C THR A 381 26.68 15.38 0.89
N CYS A 382 27.74 15.80 1.60
CA CYS A 382 27.57 16.60 2.80
C CYS A 382 26.95 17.94 2.43
N ILE A 383 25.68 18.14 2.80
CA ILE A 383 24.93 19.37 2.46
C ILE A 383 25.44 20.62 3.20
N HIS A 384 26.41 20.45 4.10
CA HIS A 384 27.05 21.50 4.90
C HIS A 384 28.56 21.61 4.63
N ASP A 385 29.12 20.83 3.70
CA ASP A 385 30.57 20.77 3.45
C ASP A 385 31.42 20.49 4.71
N ALA A 386 30.82 19.83 5.70
CA ALA A 386 31.40 19.63 7.03
C ALA A 386 32.29 18.39 7.14
N ILE A 387 32.50 17.63 6.06
CA ILE A 387 33.27 16.38 6.08
C ILE A 387 34.40 16.48 5.05
N SER A 388 35.63 16.24 5.49
CA SER A 388 36.82 16.10 4.65
C SER A 388 37.42 14.72 4.82
N ALA A 389 38.08 14.17 3.80
CA ALA A 389 38.86 12.94 3.97
C ALA A 389 40.14 12.98 3.13
N ASP A 390 41.22 12.43 3.70
CA ASP A 390 42.50 12.20 3.05
C ASP A 390 42.69 10.67 2.92
N LYS A 391 42.49 10.19 1.69
CA LYS A 391 42.55 8.77 1.38
C LYS A 391 43.96 8.20 1.50
N ASP A 392 45.00 9.02 1.34
CA ASP A 392 46.38 8.54 1.39
C ASP A 392 46.84 8.32 2.84
N LYS A 393 46.17 8.98 3.80
CA LYS A 393 46.42 8.86 5.24
C LYS A 393 45.38 8.03 5.99
N ASP A 394 44.38 7.52 5.28
CA ASP A 394 43.19 6.92 5.88
C ASP A 394 42.52 7.82 6.94
N GLU A 395 42.53 9.14 6.72
CA GLU A 395 42.02 10.13 7.67
C GLU A 395 40.67 10.70 7.21
N ILE A 396 39.75 10.87 8.15
CA ILE A 396 38.46 11.54 7.93
C ILE A 396 38.29 12.59 9.02
N GLY A 397 38.02 13.82 8.60
CA GLY A 397 37.77 14.98 9.45
C GLY A 397 36.32 15.43 9.36
N VAL A 398 35.80 15.92 10.48
CA VAL A 398 34.48 16.53 10.58
C VAL A 398 34.65 17.92 11.19
N ASP A 399 34.15 18.94 10.52
CA ASP A 399 33.98 20.27 11.09
C ASP A 399 32.70 20.26 11.94
N ASP A 400 32.87 20.34 13.26
CA ASP A 400 31.79 20.22 14.23
C ASP A 400 30.93 21.48 14.36
N VAL A 401 31.34 22.60 13.74
CA VAL A 401 30.61 23.86 13.67
C VAL A 401 29.71 23.89 12.44
N GLU A 402 30.20 23.40 11.30
CA GLU A 402 29.40 23.31 10.07
C GLU A 402 28.50 22.06 10.07
N CYS A 403 28.88 20.99 10.77
CA CYS A 403 28.04 19.80 10.89
C CYS A 403 26.79 20.11 11.72
N VAL A 404 25.62 19.67 11.22
CA VAL A 404 24.34 19.76 11.96
C VAL A 404 23.82 18.39 12.43
N GLY A 405 24.59 17.31 12.25
CA GLY A 405 24.18 15.97 12.67
C GLY A 405 23.01 15.38 11.89
N CYS A 406 22.75 15.84 10.65
CA CYS A 406 21.56 15.42 9.87
C CYS A 406 21.50 13.93 9.52
N GLY A 407 22.60 13.19 9.70
CA GLY A 407 22.66 11.75 9.48
C GLY A 407 22.83 11.31 8.03
N PHE A 408 22.74 12.20 7.04
CA PHE A 408 22.74 11.80 5.63
C PHE A 408 23.98 10.97 5.24
N CYS A 409 25.16 11.35 5.73
CA CYS A 409 26.40 10.61 5.52
C CYS A 409 26.34 9.17 6.05
N ALA A 410 25.70 8.94 7.21
CA ALA A 410 25.49 7.61 7.77
C ALA A 410 24.54 6.78 6.91
N GLY A 411 23.41 7.36 6.49
CA GLY A 411 22.42 6.67 5.67
C GLY A 411 22.88 6.31 4.26
N ILE A 412 23.81 7.09 3.66
CA ILE A 412 24.35 6.81 2.32
C ILE A 412 25.59 5.92 2.32
N CYS A 413 26.19 5.66 3.50
CA CYS A 413 27.44 4.92 3.61
C CYS A 413 27.26 3.46 3.14
N PRO A 414 27.92 3.02 2.05
CA PRO A 414 27.69 1.69 1.50
C PRO A 414 28.25 0.56 2.36
N THR A 415 29.16 0.87 3.31
CA THR A 415 29.78 -0.12 4.20
C THR A 415 29.26 -0.07 5.62
N GLY A 416 28.34 0.86 5.94
CA GLY A 416 27.88 1.08 7.32
C GLY A 416 29.02 1.53 8.26
N ALA A 417 30.02 2.23 7.73
CA ALA A 417 31.18 2.71 8.48
C ALA A 417 30.91 3.99 9.28
N ILE A 418 29.72 4.56 9.20
CA ILE A 418 29.40 5.85 9.82
C ILE A 418 28.20 5.65 10.72
N SER A 419 28.33 6.07 11.98
CA SER A 419 27.21 6.17 12.92
C SER A 419 27.04 7.61 13.36
N ILE A 420 25.86 7.95 13.85
CA ILE A 420 25.56 9.26 14.43
C ILE A 420 25.58 9.09 15.94
N VAL A 421 26.43 9.86 16.62
CA VAL A 421 26.68 9.77 18.05
C VAL A 421 26.42 11.11 18.72
N HIS A 422 26.05 11.05 19.99
CA HIS A 422 26.02 12.24 20.83
C HIS A 422 27.45 12.60 21.25
N ALA A 423 27.93 13.79 20.86
CA ALA A 423 29.33 14.20 20.97
C ALA A 423 29.88 14.17 22.41
N LYS A 424 29.05 14.48 23.41
CA LYS A 424 29.47 14.48 24.82
C LYS A 424 29.49 13.10 25.46
N THR A 425 28.58 12.22 25.07
CA THR A 425 28.37 10.92 25.76
C THR A 425 28.93 9.75 24.97
N GLY A 426 29.24 9.94 23.67
CA GLY A 426 29.65 8.88 22.75
C GLY A 426 28.54 7.87 22.45
N LYS A 427 27.30 8.09 22.94
CA LYS A 427 26.21 7.14 22.73
C LYS A 427 25.72 7.25 21.28
N THR A 428 25.62 6.10 20.60
CA THR A 428 25.04 6.01 19.26
C THR A 428 23.56 6.38 19.29
N ILE A 429 23.22 7.43 18.53
CA ILE A 429 21.87 7.91 18.28
C ILE A 429 21.25 7.17 17.09
N TRP A 430 22.04 6.93 16.05
CA TRP A 430 21.60 6.22 14.85
C TRP A 430 22.76 5.53 14.14
N ALA A 431 22.59 4.25 13.81
CA ALA A 431 23.64 3.45 13.16
C ALA A 431 23.68 3.61 11.62
N GLY A 432 22.92 4.55 11.05
CA GLY A 432 22.72 4.67 9.60
C GLY A 432 21.61 3.75 9.05
N GLU A 433 21.06 2.88 9.88
CA GLU A 433 19.92 2.02 9.56
C GLU A 433 18.92 1.94 10.73
N GLY A 434 17.65 1.65 10.42
CA GLY A 434 16.59 1.58 11.43
C GLY A 434 16.16 2.95 11.99
N PRO A 435 15.43 2.97 13.12
CA PRO A 435 14.94 4.20 13.73
C PRO A 435 16.04 4.99 14.42
N VAL A 436 15.89 6.32 14.44
CA VAL A 436 16.71 7.25 15.23
C VAL A 436 16.24 7.24 16.68
N ASP A 437 17.16 7.20 17.66
CA ASP A 437 16.84 7.30 19.09
C ASP A 437 16.52 8.76 19.48
N THR A 438 15.30 9.23 19.20
CA THR A 438 14.90 10.63 19.47
C THR A 438 14.91 11.03 20.94
N GLY A 439 15.18 10.12 21.89
CA GLY A 439 15.34 10.45 23.31
C GLY A 439 16.66 11.16 23.62
N TRP A 440 17.57 11.27 22.65
CA TRP A 440 18.88 11.89 22.84
C TRP A 440 18.83 13.36 23.22
N ILE A 441 17.76 14.06 22.86
CA ILE A 441 17.56 15.48 23.14
C ILE A 441 17.52 15.76 24.65
N GLU A 442 17.26 14.73 25.47
CA GLU A 442 17.21 14.82 26.92
C GLU A 442 18.51 14.38 27.63
N TRP A 443 19.60 14.07 26.91
CA TRP A 443 20.84 13.47 27.48
C TRP A 443 21.86 14.44 28.05
#